data_AF-A0A0F2ILE3-F1
#
_entry.id   AF-A0A0F2ILE3-F1
#
_cell.length_a   1.000
_cell.length_b   1.000
_cell.length_c   1.000
_cell.angle_alpha   90.00
_cell.angle_beta   90.00
_cell.angle_gamma   90.00
#
_symmetry.space_group_name_H-M   'P 1'
#
loop_
_entity.id
_entity.type
_entity.pdbx_description
1 polymer ?
#
loop_
_entity_poly.entity_id
_entity_poly.type
_entity_poly.pdbx_seq_one_letter_code
_entity_poly.pdbx_strand_id
1 'polypeptide(L)'
;MAQQNTTPTLTNLNSATSVSPLDRESSPKNDISCAVLLNARRAIKRAHALRFVVKKVRLAKERLSQKKKQKRIAIAELKQSMLYPCIQKLIGEKRCFTFKEVEQLSLSLRESGLDCWTVVMVGSSLSHGAVVFAHYKSIAPALAFRITENGYLLTSFHFNYLDKKEA
;
A
#
# COMPACT_ATOMS: atom_id res chain seq x y z
N MET A 1 -18.49 -41.70 -23.82
CA MET A 1 -17.80 -41.39 -25.09
C MET A 1 -18.00 -39.91 -25.38
N ALA A 2 -16.94 -39.25 -25.83
CA ALA A 2 -16.75 -37.80 -25.87
C ALA A 2 -17.59 -37.09 -26.96
N GLN A 3 -18.05 -35.87 -26.68
CA GLN A 3 -18.36 -34.89 -27.73
C GLN A 3 -17.15 -33.95 -27.83
N GLN A 4 -16.48 -34.02 -28.98
CA GLN A 4 -15.30 -33.24 -29.35
C GLN A 4 -15.72 -31.91 -29.98
N ASN A 5 -15.02 -30.84 -29.59
CA ASN A 5 -15.01 -29.54 -30.26
C ASN A 5 -14.33 -29.67 -31.62
N THR A 6 -14.92 -29.10 -32.68
CA THR A 6 -14.17 -28.79 -33.91
C THR A 6 -14.54 -27.41 -34.45
N THR A 7 -13.54 -26.52 -34.38
CA THR A 7 -13.42 -25.20 -35.00
C THR A 7 -13.53 -25.29 -36.53
N PRO A 8 -14.28 -24.42 -37.23
CA PRO A 8 -14.28 -24.43 -38.69
C PRO A 8 -13.00 -23.78 -39.24
N THR A 9 -12.28 -24.56 -40.03
CA THR A 9 -11.03 -24.26 -40.72
C THR A 9 -11.23 -23.28 -41.88
N LEU A 10 -10.31 -22.31 -42.00
CA LEU A 10 -10.16 -21.40 -43.14
C LEU A 10 -9.92 -22.19 -44.44
N THR A 11 -10.83 -22.12 -45.40
CA THR A 11 -10.58 -22.54 -46.78
C THR A 11 -10.19 -21.34 -47.62
N ASN A 12 -8.92 -21.32 -48.03
CA ASN A 12 -8.30 -20.31 -48.88
C ASN A 12 -8.64 -20.65 -50.35
N LEU A 13 -9.60 -19.94 -50.94
CA LEU A 13 -9.99 -20.13 -52.34
C LEU A 13 -9.07 -19.29 -53.24
N ASN A 14 -7.95 -19.89 -53.65
CA ASN A 14 -7.07 -19.32 -54.67
C ASN A 14 -7.70 -19.52 -56.06
N SER A 15 -8.50 -18.56 -56.52
CA SER A 15 -8.84 -18.45 -57.94
C SER A 15 -7.79 -17.60 -58.63
N ALA A 16 -6.83 -18.25 -59.29
CA ALA A 16 -5.85 -17.62 -60.14
C ALA A 16 -6.53 -17.14 -61.43
N THR A 17 -6.72 -15.83 -61.55
CA THR A 17 -7.04 -15.20 -62.84
C THR A 17 -5.84 -14.37 -63.26
N SER A 18 -5.15 -14.84 -64.30
CA SER A 18 -4.08 -14.12 -64.97
C SER A 18 -4.60 -12.81 -65.56
N VAL A 19 -4.10 -11.68 -65.06
CA VAL A 19 -4.26 -10.37 -65.70
C VAL A 19 -2.88 -9.75 -65.84
N SER A 20 -2.57 -9.32 -67.07
CA SER A 20 -1.31 -8.69 -67.47
C SER A 20 -0.95 -7.51 -66.55
N PRO A 21 0.36 -7.18 -66.39
CA PRO A 21 0.76 -6.04 -65.57
C PRO A 21 0.36 -4.77 -66.33
N LEU A 22 -0.81 -4.23 -65.98
CA LEU A 22 -1.14 -2.86 -66.31
C LEU A 22 -0.26 -2.00 -65.40
N ASP A 23 0.72 -1.33 -66.01
CA ASP A 23 1.61 -0.37 -65.35
C ASP A 23 0.81 0.53 -64.40
N ARG A 24 0.86 0.19 -63.12
CA ARG A 24 0.32 1.04 -62.07
C ARG A 24 1.42 2.02 -61.73
N GLU A 25 1.36 3.16 -62.41
CA GLU A 25 1.96 4.39 -61.92
C GLU A 25 1.49 4.62 -60.48
N SER A 26 2.36 4.27 -59.52
CA SER A 26 2.03 4.34 -58.10
C SER A 26 1.96 5.81 -57.72
N SER A 27 0.74 6.33 -57.61
CA SER A 27 0.48 7.68 -57.10
C SER A 27 1.12 7.86 -55.72
N PRO A 28 2.01 8.86 -55.52
CA PRO A 28 2.66 9.14 -54.22
C PRO A 28 1.68 9.53 -53.10
N LYS A 29 0.40 9.75 -53.44
CA LYS A 29 -0.64 10.19 -52.51
C LYS A 29 -1.08 9.11 -51.50
N ASN A 30 -0.74 7.84 -51.71
CA ASN A 30 -1.18 6.73 -50.85
C ASN A 30 -0.21 6.35 -49.71
N ASP A 31 1.05 6.73 -49.76
CA ASP A 31 2.00 6.43 -48.67
C ASP A 31 1.83 7.37 -47.47
N ILE A 32 1.47 8.63 -47.73
CA ILE A 32 1.21 9.64 -46.69
C ILE A 32 -0.02 9.25 -45.86
N SER A 33 -1.08 8.74 -46.51
CA SER A 33 -2.32 8.34 -45.82
C SER A 33 -2.10 7.14 -44.88
N CYS A 34 -1.22 6.21 -45.27
CA CYS A 34 -0.91 5.03 -44.47
C CYS A 34 -0.11 5.39 -43.20
N ALA A 35 0.88 6.29 -43.32
CA ALA A 35 1.62 6.82 -42.18
C ALA A 35 0.73 7.61 -41.21
N VAL A 36 -0.19 8.44 -41.72
CA VAL A 36 -1.16 9.20 -40.91
C VAL A 36 -2.12 8.26 -40.17
N LEU A 37 -2.64 7.22 -40.84
CA LEU A 37 -3.50 6.22 -40.21
C LEU A 37 -2.78 5.41 -39.12
N LEU A 38 -1.52 5.03 -39.36
CA LEU A 38 -0.69 4.37 -38.35
C LEU A 38 -0.42 5.27 -37.14
N ASN A 39 -0.14 6.56 -37.38
CA ASN A 39 0.05 7.54 -36.33
C ASN A 39 -1.24 7.81 -35.54
N ALA A 40 -2.40 7.90 -36.21
CA ALA A 40 -3.70 8.00 -35.57
C ALA A 40 -4.00 6.77 -34.70
N ARG A 41 -3.76 5.55 -35.20
CA ARG A 41 -3.90 4.31 -34.43
C ARG A 41 -2.96 4.27 -33.22
N ARG A 42 -1.71 4.71 -33.37
CA ARG A 42 -0.75 4.83 -32.25
C ARG A 42 -1.21 5.87 -31.23
N ALA A 43 -1.71 7.02 -31.68
CA ALA A 43 -2.24 8.07 -30.80
C ALA A 43 -3.45 7.58 -30.00
N ILE A 44 -4.39 6.88 -30.62
CA ILE A 44 -5.55 6.26 -29.96
C ILE A 44 -5.08 5.26 -28.89
N LYS A 45 -4.15 4.35 -29.23
CA LYS A 45 -3.59 3.39 -28.26
C LYS A 45 -2.94 4.11 -27.07
N ARG A 46 -2.14 5.16 -27.32
CA ARG A 46 -1.53 5.98 -26.26
C ARG A 46 -2.57 6.70 -25.40
N ALA A 47 -3.60 7.26 -26.01
CA ALA A 47 -4.69 7.93 -25.30
C ALA A 47 -5.46 6.95 -24.39
N HIS A 48 -5.74 5.73 -24.86
CA HIS A 48 -6.35 4.69 -24.04
C HIS A 48 -5.44 4.26 -22.87
N ALA A 49 -4.15 4.07 -23.12
CA ALA A 49 -3.17 3.76 -22.08
C ALA A 49 -3.13 4.88 -21.02
N LEU A 50 -3.08 6.14 -21.45
CA LEU A 50 -3.09 7.29 -20.55
C LEU A 50 -4.38 7.34 -19.72
N ARG A 51 -5.55 7.17 -20.35
CA ARG A 51 -6.85 7.14 -19.66
C ARG A 51 -6.89 6.05 -18.59
N PHE A 52 -6.33 4.87 -18.87
CA PHE A 52 -6.24 3.78 -17.92
C PHE A 52 -5.35 4.14 -16.71
N VAL A 53 -4.16 4.71 -16.97
CA VAL A 53 -3.24 5.16 -15.91
C VAL A 53 -3.88 6.26 -15.05
N VAL A 54 -4.51 7.27 -15.66
CA VAL A 54 -5.22 8.33 -14.94
C VAL A 54 -6.31 7.75 -14.04
N LYS A 55 -7.10 6.79 -14.53
CA LYS A 55 -8.12 6.10 -13.73
C LYS A 55 -7.49 5.36 -12.53
N LYS A 56 -6.36 4.66 -12.73
CA LYS A 56 -5.64 3.96 -11.65
C LYS A 56 -5.11 4.93 -10.60
N VAL A 57 -4.51 6.04 -11.01
CA VAL A 57 -4.03 7.10 -10.10
C VAL A 57 -5.19 7.69 -9.30
N ARG A 58 -6.33 7.97 -9.93
CA ARG A 58 -7.52 8.49 -9.24
C ARG A 58 -8.00 7.53 -8.15
N LEU A 59 -8.18 6.25 -8.49
CA LEU A 59 -8.59 5.23 -7.53
C LEU A 59 -7.56 5.06 -6.39
N ALA A 60 -6.26 5.15 -6.68
CA ALA A 60 -5.21 5.10 -5.67
C ALA A 60 -5.28 6.30 -4.71
N LYS A 61 -5.52 7.51 -5.24
CA LYS A 61 -5.72 8.73 -4.44
C LYS A 61 -6.96 8.63 -3.53
N GLU A 62 -8.07 8.15 -4.07
CA GLU A 62 -9.31 7.92 -3.32
C GLU A 62 -9.09 6.92 -2.16
N ARG A 63 -8.43 5.79 -2.44
CA ARG A 63 -8.07 4.78 -1.42
C ARG A 63 -7.17 5.36 -0.34
N LEU A 64 -6.14 6.14 -0.71
CA LEU A 64 -5.26 6.79 0.25
C LEU A 64 -6.01 7.78 1.13
N SER A 65 -6.92 8.57 0.54
CA SER A 65 -7.78 9.50 1.27
C SER A 65 -8.67 8.77 2.28
N GLN A 66 -9.29 7.68 1.87
CA GLN A 66 -10.12 6.86 2.75
C GLN A 66 -9.31 6.24 3.90
N LYS A 67 -8.11 5.71 3.62
CA LYS A 67 -7.20 5.19 4.65
C LYS A 67 -6.81 6.27 5.66
N LYS A 68 -6.52 7.49 5.20
CA LYS A 68 -6.23 8.64 6.08
C LYS A 68 -7.44 9.00 6.96
N LYS A 69 -8.66 8.99 6.40
CA LYS A 69 -9.89 9.24 7.17
C LYS A 69 -10.11 8.17 8.24
N GLN A 70 -9.95 6.89 7.90
CA GLN A 70 -10.07 5.78 8.85
C GLN A 70 -9.08 5.90 10.01
N LYS A 71 -7.81 6.23 9.73
CA LYS A 71 -6.79 6.47 10.77
C LYS A 71 -7.18 7.59 11.72
N ARG A 72 -7.71 8.72 11.21
CA ARG A 72 -8.15 9.85 12.04
C ARG A 72 -9.29 9.45 12.98
N ILE A 73 -10.26 8.69 12.48
CA ILE A 73 -11.38 8.17 13.28
C ILE A 73 -10.85 7.26 14.38
N ALA A 74 -10.00 6.29 14.04
CA ALA A 74 -9.42 5.37 15.02
C ALA A 74 -8.60 6.09 16.11
N ILE A 75 -7.84 7.13 15.75
CA ILE A 75 -7.10 7.96 16.73
C ILE A 75 -8.08 8.71 17.64
N ALA A 76 -9.17 9.27 17.10
CA ALA A 76 -10.16 9.98 17.89
C ALA A 76 -10.86 9.06 18.90
N GLU A 77 -11.22 7.84 18.48
CA GLU A 77 -11.80 6.81 19.36
C GLU A 77 -10.83 6.44 20.49
N LEU A 78 -9.55 6.17 20.19
CA LEU A 78 -8.56 5.87 21.23
C LEU A 78 -8.33 7.06 22.19
N LYS A 79 -8.38 8.30 21.70
CA LYS A 79 -8.26 9.49 22.55
C LYS A 79 -9.45 9.67 23.49
N GLN A 80 -10.65 9.26 23.06
CA GLN A 80 -11.87 9.29 23.86
C GLN A 80 -11.98 8.07 24.79
N SER A 81 -11.21 7.01 24.54
CA SER A 81 -11.14 5.84 25.39
C SER A 81 -10.35 6.09 26.68
N MET A 82 -10.45 5.16 27.63
CA MET A 82 -9.66 5.18 28.88
C MET A 82 -8.20 4.70 28.70
N LEU A 83 -7.73 4.53 27.46
CA LEU A 83 -6.39 4.04 27.15
C LEU A 83 -5.29 4.88 27.78
N TYR A 84 -5.30 6.20 27.56
CA TYR A 84 -4.25 7.08 28.09
C TYR A 84 -4.25 7.14 29.63
N PRO A 85 -5.41 7.32 30.31
CA PRO A 85 -5.47 7.19 31.77
C PRO A 85 -4.98 5.84 32.30
N CYS A 86 -5.33 4.74 31.64
CA CYS A 86 -4.88 3.39 32.00
C CYS A 86 -3.35 3.27 31.91
N ILE A 87 -2.78 3.68 30.78
CA ILE A 87 -1.33 3.71 30.55
C ILE A 87 -0.63 4.57 31.62
N GLN A 88 -1.16 5.77 31.90
CA GLN A 88 -0.60 6.68 32.90
C GLN A 88 -0.63 6.06 34.31
N LYS A 89 -1.71 5.36 34.66
CA LYS A 89 -1.82 4.64 35.94
C LYS A 89 -0.80 3.51 36.06
N LEU A 90 -0.57 2.75 34.97
CA LEU A 90 0.38 1.64 34.94
C LEU A 90 1.85 2.11 35.02
N ILE A 91 2.17 3.21 34.35
CA ILE A 91 3.52 3.79 34.37
C ILE A 91 3.78 4.51 35.69
N GLY A 92 2.78 5.21 36.22
CA GLY A 92 2.92 6.06 37.40
C GLY A 92 3.98 7.14 37.20
N GLU A 93 4.86 7.30 38.19
CA GLU A 93 5.98 8.27 38.16
C GLU A 93 7.29 7.64 37.66
N LYS A 94 7.25 6.36 37.28
CA LYS A 94 8.45 5.61 36.91
C LYS A 94 8.99 6.12 35.57
N ARG A 95 10.27 6.49 35.56
CA ARG A 95 10.95 7.01 34.37
C ARG A 95 11.75 5.94 33.62
N CYS A 96 12.41 5.04 34.34
CA CYS A 96 13.26 3.98 33.79
C CYS A 96 12.73 2.59 34.14
N PHE A 97 12.85 1.67 33.18
CA PHE A 97 12.36 0.30 33.26
C PHE A 97 13.49 -0.67 32.95
N THR A 98 13.54 -1.82 33.62
CA THR A 98 14.35 -2.95 33.15
C THR A 98 13.65 -3.63 31.97
N PHE A 99 14.37 -4.47 31.22
CA PHE A 99 13.74 -5.24 30.12
C PHE A 99 12.55 -6.09 30.63
N LYS A 100 12.73 -6.77 31.76
CA LYS A 100 11.70 -7.59 32.39
C LYS A 100 10.46 -6.77 32.76
N GLU A 101 10.65 -5.53 33.19
CA GLU A 101 9.53 -4.63 33.50
C GLU A 101 8.82 -4.13 32.24
N VAL A 102 9.54 -3.93 31.13
CA VAL A 102 8.92 -3.64 29.83
C VAL A 102 8.09 -4.83 29.35
N GLU A 103 8.57 -6.06 29.53
CA GLU A 103 7.78 -7.27 29.24
C GLU A 103 6.54 -7.37 30.13
N GLN A 104 6.68 -7.17 31.44
CA GLN A 104 5.54 -7.17 32.37
C GLN A 104 4.53 -6.07 32.04
N LEU A 105 5.00 -4.88 31.67
CA LEU A 105 4.13 -3.78 31.25
C LEU A 105 3.26 -4.19 30.05
N SER A 106 3.81 -4.93 29.08
CA SER A 106 3.03 -5.42 27.93
C SER A 106 1.89 -6.38 28.34
N LEU A 107 2.09 -7.15 29.41
CA LEU A 107 1.06 -8.03 29.96
C LEU A 107 -0.02 -7.22 30.69
N SER A 108 0.39 -6.27 31.54
CA SER A 108 -0.56 -5.42 32.29
C SER A 108 -1.39 -4.52 31.37
N LEU A 109 -0.81 -4.09 30.25
CA LEU A 109 -1.51 -3.27 29.25
C LEU A 109 -2.67 -3.99 28.56
N ARG A 110 -2.81 -5.32 28.69
CA ARG A 110 -3.99 -6.03 28.18
C ARG A 110 -5.28 -5.57 28.85
N GLU A 111 -5.20 -5.05 30.07
CA GLU A 111 -6.35 -4.45 30.78
C GLU A 111 -6.78 -3.10 30.20
N SER A 112 -6.00 -2.52 29.26
CA SER A 112 -6.30 -1.22 28.64
C SER A 112 -7.39 -1.27 27.58
N GLY A 113 -8.01 -2.43 27.34
CA GLY A 113 -8.98 -2.66 26.26
C GLY A 113 -8.34 -2.92 24.88
N LEU A 114 -7.05 -3.22 24.83
CA LEU A 114 -6.34 -3.68 23.64
C LEU A 114 -5.66 -5.02 23.94
N ASP A 115 -6.09 -6.08 23.26
CA ASP A 115 -5.81 -7.46 23.69
C ASP A 115 -4.39 -7.96 23.36
N CYS A 116 -3.63 -7.24 22.54
CA CYS A 116 -2.40 -7.76 21.89
C CYS A 116 -1.23 -6.78 21.92
N TRP A 117 -0.79 -6.36 23.11
CA TRP A 117 0.45 -5.62 23.25
C TRP A 117 1.67 -6.52 23.06
N THR A 118 2.57 -6.11 22.17
CA THR A 118 3.78 -6.84 21.78
C THR A 118 5.00 -5.95 22.01
N VAL A 119 6.06 -6.53 22.56
CA VAL A 119 7.35 -5.87 22.73
C VAL A 119 8.25 -6.21 21.54
N VAL A 120 8.82 -5.19 20.91
CA VAL A 120 9.82 -5.35 19.85
C VAL A 120 11.03 -4.50 20.17
N MET A 121 12.20 -5.13 20.08
CA MET A 121 13.48 -4.45 20.18
C MET A 121 13.77 -3.70 18.88
N VAL A 122 14.12 -2.43 18.98
CA VAL A 122 14.46 -1.59 17.84
C VAL A 122 15.90 -1.13 18.02
N GLY A 123 16.78 -1.60 17.13
CA GLY A 123 18.19 -1.24 17.10
C GLY A 123 18.60 -0.74 15.73
N SER A 124 19.41 0.31 15.71
CA SER A 124 20.19 0.81 14.59
C SER A 124 21.61 1.08 15.08
N SER A 125 22.54 1.36 14.17
CA SER A 125 23.92 1.75 14.54
C SER A 125 23.99 2.94 15.50
N LEU A 126 22.97 3.81 15.51
CA LEU A 126 22.95 5.07 16.27
C LEU A 126 21.96 5.09 17.44
N SER A 127 21.04 4.12 17.52
CA SER A 127 20.03 4.10 18.59
C SER A 127 19.48 2.70 18.82
N HIS A 128 19.37 2.34 20.10
CA HIS A 128 18.78 1.09 20.55
C HIS A 128 17.65 1.39 21.54
N GLY A 129 16.63 0.54 21.56
CA GLY A 129 15.45 0.75 22.37
C GLY A 129 14.45 -0.38 22.24
N ALA A 130 13.29 -0.17 22.86
CA ALA A 130 12.17 -1.11 22.82
C ALA A 130 10.89 -0.35 22.45
N VAL A 131 9.99 -1.02 21.75
CA VAL A 131 8.67 -0.50 21.43
C VAL A 131 7.64 -1.51 21.89
N VAL A 132 6.72 -1.07 22.73
CA VAL A 132 5.56 -1.87 23.14
C VAL A 132 4.36 -1.35 22.38
N PHE A 133 3.77 -2.13 21.48
CA PHE A 133 2.68 -1.68 20.62
C PHE A 133 1.56 -2.69 20.54
N ALA A 134 0.36 -2.20 20.21
CA ALA A 134 -0.78 -3.04 19.90
C ALA A 134 -1.33 -2.68 18.51
N HIS A 135 -2.14 -3.56 17.94
CA HIS A 135 -2.89 -3.28 16.73
C HIS A 135 -4.30 -2.81 17.08
N TYR A 136 -4.71 -1.69 16.50
CA TYR A 136 -6.07 -1.18 16.64
C TYR A 136 -6.58 -0.67 15.30
N LYS A 137 -7.56 -1.39 14.72
CA LYS A 137 -8.12 -1.07 13.39
C LYS A 137 -6.99 -0.86 12.35
N SER A 138 -6.81 0.37 11.88
CA SER A 138 -5.81 0.74 10.87
C SER A 138 -4.57 1.46 11.43
N ILE A 139 -4.41 1.51 12.75
CA ILE A 139 -3.31 2.18 13.44
C ILE A 139 -2.63 1.23 14.43
N ALA A 140 -1.43 1.62 14.87
CA ALA A 140 -0.70 0.89 15.91
C ALA A 140 -0.32 1.85 17.05
N PRO A 141 -1.11 1.93 18.13
CA PRO A 141 -0.67 2.64 19.32
C PRO A 141 0.57 1.98 19.91
N ALA A 142 1.53 2.79 20.38
CA ALA A 142 2.79 2.30 20.89
C ALA A 142 3.39 3.20 21.97
N LEU A 143 4.10 2.57 22.90
CA LEU A 143 5.01 3.17 23.86
C LEU A 143 6.43 2.95 23.34
N ALA A 144 7.19 4.04 23.20
CA ALA A 144 8.57 4.00 22.75
C ALA A 144 9.52 4.19 23.94
N PHE A 145 10.51 3.31 24.01
CA PHE A 145 11.54 3.31 25.03
C PHE A 145 12.91 3.44 24.38
N ARG A 146 13.74 4.33 24.92
CA ARG A 146 15.14 4.49 24.54
C ARG A 146 16.02 3.77 25.54
N ILE A 147 17.01 3.01 25.07
CA ILE A 147 17.99 2.41 25.96
C ILE A 147 18.91 3.48 26.55
N THR A 148 19.26 3.31 27.81
CA THR A 148 20.18 4.13 28.60
C THR A 148 21.03 3.19 29.45
N GLU A 149 22.08 3.72 30.11
CA GLU A 149 22.92 2.94 31.04
C GLU A 149 22.11 2.29 32.18
N ASN A 150 21.01 2.93 32.57
CA ASN A 150 20.14 2.50 33.67
C ASN A 150 18.92 1.68 33.21
N GLY A 151 18.88 1.26 31.94
CA GLY A 151 17.77 0.51 31.36
C GLY A 151 16.98 1.30 30.30
N TYR A 152 15.68 1.09 30.25
CA TYR A 152 14.78 1.60 29.22
C TYR A 152 14.01 2.82 29.71
N LEU A 153 14.31 3.98 29.15
CA LEU A 153 13.61 5.23 29.44
C LEU A 153 12.40 5.36 28.52
N LEU A 154 11.20 5.50 29.09
CA LEU A 154 10.01 5.81 28.30
C LEU A 154 10.14 7.22 27.71
N THR A 155 10.14 7.34 26.38
CA THR A 155 10.29 8.62 25.70
C THR A 155 8.97 9.21 25.23
N SER A 156 8.04 8.36 24.81
CA SER A 156 6.81 8.84 24.19
C SER A 156 5.73 7.76 24.08
N PHE A 157 4.49 8.23 24.06
CA PHE A 157 3.32 7.45 23.64
C PHE A 157 2.82 7.97 22.29
N HIS A 158 2.49 7.06 21.38
CA HIS A 158 2.00 7.35 20.03
C HIS A 158 0.72 6.60 19.77
N PHE A 159 -0.32 7.28 19.26
CA PHE A 159 -1.55 6.60 18.83
C PHE A 159 -1.39 5.86 17.49
N ASN A 160 -0.41 6.26 16.67
CA ASN A 160 -0.07 5.55 15.44
C ASN A 160 1.44 5.62 15.18
N TYR A 161 2.17 4.60 15.64
CA TYR A 161 3.62 4.52 15.53
C TYR A 161 4.11 4.19 14.12
N LEU A 162 3.34 3.41 13.35
CA LEU A 162 3.74 2.97 12.02
C LEU A 162 3.87 4.12 11.00
N ASP A 163 3.10 5.21 11.17
CA ASP A 163 3.21 6.38 10.28
C ASP A 163 4.49 7.20 10.51
N LYS A 164 5.16 7.04 11.66
CA LYS A 164 6.41 7.75 11.93
C LYS A 164 7.65 7.10 11.32
N LYS A 165 7.56 5.85 10.84
CA LYS A 165 8.69 5.17 10.17
C LYS A 165 8.78 5.45 8.67
N GLU A 166 7.78 6.11 8.08
CA GLU A 166 7.72 6.45 6.66
C GLU A 166 7.99 7.95 6.36
N ALA A 167 8.41 8.73 7.37
CA ALA A 167 8.69 10.17 7.24
C ALA A 167 10.17 10.48 7.42
#